data_AF-A0A2G8JXB6-F1
#
_entry.id   AF-A0A2G8JXB6-F1
#
_cell.length_a   1.000
_cell.length_b   1.000
_cell.length_c   1.000
_cell.angle_alpha   90.00
_cell.angle_beta   90.00
_cell.angle_gamma   90.00
#
_symmetry.space_group_name_H-M   'P 1'
#
loop_
_entity.id
_entity.type
_entity.pdbx_description
1 polymer ?
#
loop_
_entity_poly.entity_id
_entity_poly.type
_entity_poly.pdbx_seq_one_letter_code
_entity_poly.pdbx_strand_id
1 'polypeptide(L)'
;MSTHSETQLVLTPPLVDQSSLQPPLAQGIPGTLEGSTNETALRSSSRKRQYSEKGLLYEIDERQRRLRDKVSKWRRCAIKIESLMADPRDVSVLKQERDSLDQIMNDVAAASEDYNQILTIAEKPNDYSKFENVEAENYHLLKRVAALIKEIEDRKSYRSSDSNLPGHLAACALFKGPPLLKRQISKVIEQPCKQT
;
A
#
# COMPACT_ATOMS: atom_id res chain seq x y z
N MET A 1 46.07 6.73 -49.25
CA MET A 1 45.61 7.33 -47.99
C MET A 1 45.82 6.31 -46.88
N SER A 2 46.43 6.75 -45.79
CA SER A 2 47.06 5.92 -44.76
C SER A 2 46.13 4.98 -43.99
N THR A 3 46.68 3.82 -43.69
CA THR A 3 46.26 2.77 -42.74
C THR A 3 46.52 3.18 -41.29
N HIS A 4 45.59 2.95 -40.35
CA HIS A 4 45.82 2.65 -38.91
C HIS A 4 44.48 2.09 -38.31
N SER A 5 44.39 0.81 -37.95
CA SER A 5 44.69 0.17 -36.64
C SER A 5 43.65 0.55 -35.56
N GLU A 6 42.68 -0.30 -35.19
CA GLU A 6 42.75 -1.50 -34.34
C GLU A 6 43.09 -1.20 -32.87
N THR A 7 42.08 -1.31 -31.98
CA THR A 7 42.25 -1.80 -30.60
C THR A 7 40.94 -2.40 -30.09
N GLN A 8 40.85 -3.74 -30.05
CA GLN A 8 39.88 -4.46 -29.22
C GLN A 8 40.48 -4.62 -27.81
N LEU A 9 39.75 -4.25 -26.77
CA LEU A 9 40.10 -4.57 -25.39
C LEU A 9 39.33 -5.84 -24.96
N VAL A 10 40.04 -6.97 -25.02
CA VAL A 10 39.64 -8.23 -24.40
C VAL A 10 40.06 -8.15 -22.93
N LEU A 11 39.09 -8.11 -22.01
CA LEU A 11 39.33 -8.32 -20.58
C LEU A 11 38.97 -9.77 -20.23
N THR A 12 39.99 -10.59 -20.09
CA THR A 12 39.95 -11.89 -19.39
C THR A 12 39.87 -11.68 -17.88
N PRO A 13 38.97 -12.37 -17.16
CA PRO A 13 39.01 -12.43 -15.70
C PRO A 13 40.05 -13.45 -15.21
N PRO A 14 40.73 -13.21 -14.07
CA PRO A 14 41.67 -14.16 -13.50
C PRO A 14 40.94 -15.32 -12.78
N LEU A 15 41.49 -16.51 -12.99
CA LEU A 15 41.17 -17.78 -12.35
C LEU A 15 41.50 -17.71 -10.85
N VAL A 16 40.49 -17.83 -9.98
CA VAL A 16 40.69 -17.94 -8.53
C VAL A 16 40.71 -19.42 -8.16
N ASP A 17 41.89 -19.85 -7.69
CA ASP A 17 42.17 -21.16 -7.11
C ASP A 17 41.37 -21.34 -5.80
N GLN A 18 40.40 -22.26 -5.78
CA GLN A 18 39.72 -22.70 -4.56
C GLN A 18 40.23 -24.09 -4.17
N SER A 19 41.45 -24.13 -3.65
CA SER A 19 41.97 -25.27 -2.91
C SER A 19 41.73 -25.06 -1.42
N SER A 20 41.09 -26.04 -0.80
CA SER A 20 41.07 -26.35 0.64
C SER A 20 40.25 -25.43 1.55
N LEU A 21 39.18 -25.99 2.13
CA LEU A 21 39.08 -26.20 3.58
C LEU A 21 37.91 -27.15 3.89
N GLN A 22 38.27 -28.39 4.20
CA GLN A 22 37.45 -29.39 4.90
C GLN A 22 36.88 -28.82 6.21
N PRO A 23 35.64 -29.16 6.60
CA PRO A 23 35.23 -29.08 8.00
C PRO A 23 35.69 -30.33 8.77
N PRO A 24 36.31 -30.20 9.96
CA PRO A 24 36.59 -31.36 10.80
C PRO A 24 35.31 -31.81 11.51
N LEU A 25 35.01 -33.10 11.34
CA LEU A 25 34.14 -33.89 12.21
C LEU A 25 34.75 -33.95 13.61
N ALA A 26 33.97 -33.59 14.63
CA ALA A 26 34.23 -33.98 16.01
C ALA A 26 32.94 -34.55 16.62
N GLN A 27 32.96 -35.87 16.85
CA GLN A 27 32.04 -36.61 17.71
C GLN A 27 32.49 -36.46 19.17
N GLY A 28 31.58 -36.46 20.16
CA GLY A 28 32.00 -36.60 21.57
C GLY A 28 31.05 -36.28 22.75
N ILE A 29 29.82 -36.83 22.78
CA ILE A 29 29.04 -37.38 23.95
C ILE A 29 28.82 -36.54 25.28
N PRO A 30 28.04 -37.00 26.31
CA PRO A 30 26.80 -36.34 26.78
C PRO A 30 26.87 -35.82 28.25
N GLY A 31 25.89 -35.01 28.68
CA GLY A 31 25.80 -34.57 30.08
C GLY A 31 24.46 -33.93 30.46
N THR A 32 23.64 -34.72 31.16
CA THR A 32 22.69 -34.45 32.26
C THR A 32 22.07 -33.06 32.46
N LEU A 33 20.72 -33.07 32.49
CA LEU A 33 19.75 -32.24 33.24
C LEU A 33 20.27 -31.11 34.13
N GLU A 34 19.68 -29.93 34.00
CA GLU A 34 18.85 -29.24 35.02
C GLU A 34 18.35 -27.89 34.45
N GLY A 35 17.20 -27.44 34.92
CA GLY A 35 16.31 -26.50 34.22
C GLY A 35 16.86 -25.10 33.90
N SER A 36 16.36 -24.53 32.80
CA SER A 36 16.32 -23.07 32.63
C SER A 36 15.18 -22.70 31.70
N THR A 37 14.32 -21.81 32.20
CA THR A 37 13.19 -21.19 31.52
C THR A 37 13.66 -20.45 30.27
N ASN A 38 13.61 -21.10 29.12
CA ASN A 38 13.84 -20.44 27.84
C ASN A 38 12.54 -19.78 27.37
N GLU A 39 12.24 -18.65 28.02
CA GLU A 39 11.46 -17.56 27.44
C GLU A 39 12.01 -17.35 26.02
N THR A 40 11.28 -17.85 25.03
CA THR A 40 11.63 -17.70 23.62
C THR A 40 11.26 -16.28 23.23
N ALA A 41 11.99 -15.31 23.79
CA ALA A 41 12.04 -13.97 23.30
C ALA A 41 12.63 -14.08 21.89
N LEU A 42 11.74 -14.15 20.90
CA LEU A 42 11.99 -13.87 19.49
C LEU A 42 12.66 -12.51 19.44
N ARG A 43 13.98 -12.52 19.61
CA ARG A 43 14.87 -11.39 19.42
C ARG A 43 14.89 -11.18 17.93
N SER A 44 13.84 -10.51 17.44
CA SER A 44 13.76 -9.92 16.12
C SER A 44 14.94 -8.96 16.04
N SER A 45 16.06 -9.49 15.54
CA SER A 45 17.26 -8.72 15.26
C SER A 45 16.90 -7.78 14.12
N SER A 46 16.31 -6.65 14.47
CA SER A 46 16.14 -5.51 13.59
C SER A 46 17.54 -4.97 13.31
N ARG A 47 18.29 -5.62 12.42
CA ARG A 47 19.49 -5.04 11.83
C ARG A 47 19.04 -3.76 11.14
N LYS A 48 19.36 -2.62 11.76
CA LYS A 48 19.15 -1.31 11.16
C LYS A 48 19.93 -1.29 9.85
N ARG A 49 19.23 -1.37 8.71
CA ARG A 49 19.84 -1.27 7.39
C ARG A 49 20.46 0.13 7.31
N GLN A 50 21.78 0.21 7.31
CA GLN A 50 22.48 1.45 7.00
C GLN A 50 22.48 1.59 5.49
N TYR A 51 21.76 2.58 4.99
CA TYR A 51 21.80 2.93 3.57
C TYR A 51 23.05 3.78 3.31
N SER A 52 23.76 3.48 2.22
CA SER A 52 24.64 4.48 1.63
C SER A 52 23.77 5.61 1.06
N GLU A 53 24.32 6.81 0.90
CA GLU A 53 23.58 7.94 0.32
C GLU A 53 22.95 7.60 -1.05
N LYS A 54 23.72 6.95 -1.94
CA LYS A 54 23.22 6.47 -3.23
C LYS A 54 22.16 5.39 -3.07
N GLY A 55 22.32 4.48 -2.11
CA GLY A 55 21.34 3.43 -1.83
C GLY A 55 20.02 4.01 -1.33
N LEU A 56 20.07 5.05 -0.51
CA LEU A 56 18.88 5.73 0.02
C LEU A 56 18.11 6.45 -1.09
N LEU A 57 18.81 7.13 -2.00
CA LEU A 57 18.19 7.76 -3.17
C LEU A 57 17.51 6.75 -4.09
N TYR A 58 18.17 5.63 -4.37
CA TYR A 58 17.58 4.54 -5.15
C TYR A 58 16.30 3.99 -4.52
N GLU A 59 16.33 3.78 -3.20
CA GLU A 59 15.20 3.26 -2.42
C GLU A 59 14.02 4.25 -2.35
N ILE A 60 14.28 5.55 -2.35
CA ILE A 60 13.25 6.59 -2.49
C ILE A 60 12.60 6.49 -3.86
N ASP A 61 13.39 6.48 -4.93
CA ASP A 61 12.89 6.45 -6.31
C ASP A 61 12.06 5.19 -6.59
N GLU A 62 12.50 4.04 -6.09
CA GLU A 62 11.82 2.77 -6.25
C GLU A 62 10.48 2.74 -5.50
N ARG A 63 10.43 3.20 -4.24
CA ARG A 63 9.16 3.31 -3.51
C ARG A 63 8.21 4.32 -4.12
N GLN A 64 8.74 5.45 -4.60
CA GLN A 64 7.95 6.45 -5.31
C GLN A 64 7.34 5.86 -6.59
N ARG A 65 8.10 5.08 -7.35
CA ARG A 65 7.62 4.38 -8.55
C ARG A 65 6.47 3.43 -8.19
N ARG A 66 6.65 2.59 -7.16
CA ARG A 66 5.61 1.67 -6.69
C ARG A 66 4.33 2.40 -6.29
N LEU A 67 4.45 3.50 -5.54
CA LEU A 67 3.29 4.32 -5.17
C LEU A 67 2.57 4.86 -6.42
N ARG A 68 3.30 5.40 -7.40
CA ARG A 68 2.71 5.87 -8.67
C ARG A 68 1.99 4.75 -9.42
N ASP A 69 2.54 3.54 -9.42
CA ASP A 69 1.92 2.39 -10.09
C ASP A 69 0.62 1.98 -9.41
N LYS A 70 0.58 1.98 -8.08
CA LYS A 70 -0.64 1.71 -7.30
C LYS A 70 -1.71 2.77 -7.53
N VAL A 71 -1.34 4.05 -7.51
CA VAL A 71 -2.27 5.16 -7.83
C VAL A 71 -2.77 5.07 -9.26
N SER A 72 -1.92 4.69 -10.21
CA SER A 72 -2.34 4.51 -11.62
C SER A 72 -3.32 3.35 -11.77
N LYS A 73 -3.12 2.26 -11.02
CA LYS A 73 -4.07 1.14 -10.97
C LYS A 73 -5.40 1.58 -10.36
N TRP A 74 -5.37 2.37 -9.28
CA TRP A 74 -6.56 2.96 -8.67
C TRP A 74 -7.35 3.79 -9.67
N ARG A 75 -6.69 4.73 -10.39
CA ARG A 75 -7.35 5.57 -11.41
C ARG A 75 -8.05 4.76 -12.49
N ARG A 76 -7.40 3.69 -13.00
CA ARG A 76 -8.02 2.80 -14.01
C ARG A 76 -9.27 2.10 -13.48
N CYS A 77 -9.24 1.63 -12.23
CA CYS A 77 -10.40 1.01 -11.60
C CYS A 77 -11.52 2.03 -11.34
N ALA A 78 -11.18 3.24 -10.88
CA ALA A 78 -12.12 4.32 -10.69
C ALA A 78 -12.86 4.67 -11.99
N ILE A 79 -12.14 4.86 -13.10
CA ILE A 79 -12.74 5.11 -14.43
C ILE A 79 -13.68 3.98 -14.85
N LYS A 80 -13.29 2.72 -14.60
CA LYS A 80 -14.13 1.56 -14.90
C LYS A 80 -15.43 1.58 -14.09
N ILE A 81 -15.36 1.90 -12.80
CA ILE A 81 -16.54 2.07 -11.94
C ILE A 81 -17.42 3.19 -12.46
N GLU A 82 -16.87 4.35 -12.81
CA GLU A 82 -17.66 5.46 -13.36
C GLU A 82 -18.37 5.06 -14.67
N SER A 83 -17.71 4.29 -15.53
CA SER A 83 -18.34 3.73 -16.73
C SER A 83 -19.47 2.76 -16.40
N LEU A 84 -19.33 1.93 -15.37
CA LEU A 84 -20.38 1.00 -14.92
C LEU A 84 -21.55 1.72 -14.26
N MET A 85 -21.29 2.83 -13.56
CA MET A 85 -22.33 3.67 -12.97
C MET A 85 -23.19 4.38 -14.02
N ALA A 86 -22.63 4.70 -15.19
CA ALA A 86 -23.37 5.32 -16.28
C ALA A 86 -24.44 4.39 -16.90
N ASP A 87 -24.23 3.08 -16.80
CA ASP A 87 -25.17 2.06 -17.30
C ASP A 87 -25.17 0.82 -16.40
N PRO A 88 -25.89 0.88 -15.25
CA PRO A 88 -25.83 -0.15 -14.24
C PRO A 88 -26.77 -1.32 -14.59
N ARG A 89 -26.42 -2.07 -15.64
CA ARG A 89 -27.15 -3.29 -16.05
C ARG A 89 -26.96 -4.43 -15.05
N ASP A 90 -25.77 -4.51 -14.45
CA ASP A 90 -25.40 -5.56 -13.50
C ASP A 90 -24.79 -4.97 -12.22
N VAL A 91 -25.60 -4.97 -11.15
CA VAL A 91 -25.21 -4.54 -9.81
C VAL A 91 -24.12 -5.44 -9.21
N SER A 92 -24.08 -6.73 -9.59
CA SER A 92 -23.08 -7.67 -9.10
C SER A 92 -21.69 -7.25 -9.55
N VAL A 93 -21.54 -6.90 -10.83
CA VAL A 93 -20.29 -6.38 -11.39
C VAL A 93 -19.88 -5.08 -10.71
N LEU A 94 -20.83 -4.15 -10.47
CA LEU A 94 -20.53 -2.90 -9.77
C LEU A 94 -20.04 -3.13 -8.33
N LYS A 95 -20.63 -4.08 -7.60
CA LYS A 95 -20.17 -4.49 -6.26
C LYS A 95 -18.77 -5.09 -6.29
N GLN A 96 -18.50 -5.98 -7.24
CA GLN A 96 -17.19 -6.60 -7.41
C GLN A 96 -16.11 -5.54 -7.68
N GLU A 97 -16.38 -4.58 -8.57
CA GLU A 97 -15.42 -3.53 -8.89
C GLU A 97 -15.22 -2.57 -7.70
N ARG A 98 -16.28 -2.25 -6.95
CA ARG A 98 -16.16 -1.49 -5.69
C ARG A 98 -15.21 -2.18 -4.72
N ASP A 99 -15.37 -3.49 -4.50
CA ASP A 99 -14.52 -4.25 -3.58
C ASP A 99 -13.07 -4.32 -4.09
N SER A 100 -12.88 -4.39 -5.42
CA SER A 100 -11.56 -4.29 -6.04
C SER A 100 -10.93 -2.92 -5.82
N LEU A 101 -11.70 -1.84 -5.94
CA LEU A 101 -11.23 -0.47 -5.69
C LEU A 101 -10.79 -0.29 -4.24
N ASP A 102 -11.57 -0.79 -3.27
CA ASP A 102 -11.22 -0.78 -1.84
C ASP A 102 -9.89 -1.50 -1.59
N GLN A 103 -9.70 -2.68 -2.20
CA GLN A 103 -8.43 -3.41 -2.08
C GLN A 103 -7.26 -2.65 -2.71
N ILE A 104 -7.46 -2.04 -3.88
CA ILE A 104 -6.41 -1.22 -4.52
C ILE A 104 -6.10 0.01 -3.65
N MET A 105 -7.08 0.59 -2.99
CA MET A 105 -6.86 1.73 -2.10
C MET A 105 -6.04 1.34 -0.86
N ASN A 106 -6.27 0.15 -0.31
CA ASN A 106 -5.42 -0.40 0.75
C ASN A 106 -3.97 -0.59 0.28
N ASP A 107 -3.75 -1.06 -0.95
CA ASP A 107 -2.41 -1.15 -1.54
C ASP A 107 -1.75 0.23 -1.70
N VAL A 108 -2.52 1.25 -2.10
CA VAL A 108 -2.08 2.64 -2.24
C VAL A 108 -1.67 3.21 -0.89
N ALA A 109 -2.46 2.98 0.16
CA ALA A 109 -2.14 3.40 1.52
C ALA A 109 -0.87 2.72 2.06
N ALA A 110 -0.71 1.41 1.84
CA ALA A 110 0.49 0.69 2.24
C ALA A 110 1.75 1.19 1.53
N ALA A 111 1.66 1.47 0.21
CA ALA A 111 2.78 2.01 -0.55
C ALA A 111 3.12 3.45 -0.15
N SER A 112 2.11 4.25 0.23
CA SER A 112 2.31 5.61 0.76
C SER A 112 3.07 5.56 2.08
N GLU A 113 2.64 4.72 3.01
CA GLU A 113 3.30 4.53 4.30
C GLU A 113 4.77 4.07 4.14
N ASP A 114 5.04 3.08 3.28
CA ASP A 114 6.41 2.63 2.99
C ASP A 114 7.27 3.76 2.39
N TYR A 115 6.71 4.56 1.48
CA TYR A 115 7.38 5.74 0.92
C TYR A 115 7.66 6.81 1.99
N ASN A 116 6.73 7.04 2.91
CA ASN A 116 6.90 8.02 3.99
C ASN A 116 7.99 7.60 4.98
N GLN A 117 8.09 6.28 5.24
CA GLN A 117 9.15 5.73 6.08
C GLN A 117 10.54 5.99 5.47
N ILE A 118 10.73 5.78 4.16
CA ILE A 118 12.03 6.05 3.54
C ILE A 118 12.35 7.56 3.49
N LEU A 119 11.35 8.41 3.28
CA LEU A 119 11.54 9.86 3.33
C LEU A 119 11.94 10.34 4.73
N THR A 120 11.36 9.74 5.77
CA THR A 120 11.71 10.01 7.17
C THR A 120 13.15 9.62 7.46
N ILE A 121 13.59 8.45 6.98
CA ILE A 121 15.00 8.01 7.10
C ILE A 121 15.94 8.95 6.36
N ALA A 122 15.49 9.53 5.24
CA ALA A 122 16.26 10.48 4.43
C ALA A 122 16.11 11.94 4.85
N GLU A 123 15.35 12.23 5.91
CA GLU A 123 15.05 13.59 6.38
C GLU A 123 14.50 14.50 5.27
N LYS A 124 13.79 13.91 4.30
CA LYS A 124 13.20 14.64 3.17
C LYS A 124 11.77 15.07 3.47
N PRO A 125 11.35 16.28 3.04
CA PRO A 125 9.97 16.70 3.17
C PRO A 125 9.05 15.80 2.33
N ASN A 126 7.88 15.53 2.88
CA ASN A 126 6.85 14.75 2.21
C ASN A 126 5.75 15.66 1.65
N ASP A 127 5.40 15.46 0.38
CA ASP A 127 4.28 16.13 -0.28
C ASP A 127 3.03 15.25 -0.14
N TYR A 128 2.48 15.21 1.09
CA TYR A 128 1.31 14.40 1.46
C TYR A 128 0.04 14.80 0.69
N SER A 129 0.00 16.02 0.18
CA SER A 129 -1.18 16.64 -0.45
C SER A 129 -1.73 15.83 -1.62
N LYS A 130 -0.85 15.22 -2.41
CA LYS A 130 -1.25 14.42 -3.59
C LYS A 130 -1.97 13.15 -3.21
N PHE A 131 -1.64 12.57 -2.05
CA PHE A 131 -2.23 11.34 -1.57
C PHE A 131 -3.58 11.61 -0.88
N GLU A 132 -3.69 12.70 -0.12
CA GLU A 132 -4.97 13.14 0.46
C GLU A 132 -6.04 13.36 -0.60
N ASN A 133 -5.66 13.93 -1.75
CA ASN A 133 -6.58 14.10 -2.88
C ASN A 133 -7.10 12.76 -3.40
N VAL A 134 -6.23 11.75 -3.52
CA VAL A 134 -6.64 10.39 -3.96
C VAL A 134 -7.57 9.74 -2.94
N GLU A 135 -7.30 9.89 -1.64
CA GLU A 135 -8.18 9.41 -0.57
C GLU A 135 -9.57 10.07 -0.61
N ALA A 136 -9.60 11.39 -0.79
CA ALA A 136 -10.85 12.15 -0.90
C ALA A 136 -11.65 11.73 -2.13
N GLU A 137 -11.02 11.65 -3.30
CA GLU A 137 -11.65 11.18 -4.54
C GLU A 137 -12.21 9.77 -4.36
N ASN A 138 -11.45 8.87 -3.74
CA ASN A 138 -11.88 7.50 -3.46
C ASN A 138 -13.12 7.47 -2.55
N TYR A 139 -13.11 8.24 -1.46
CA TYR A 139 -14.25 8.34 -0.55
C TYR A 139 -15.51 8.82 -1.27
N HIS A 140 -15.39 9.87 -2.09
CA HIS A 140 -16.51 10.39 -2.86
C HIS A 140 -17.05 9.35 -3.84
N LEU A 141 -16.17 8.65 -4.57
CA LEU A 141 -16.58 7.61 -5.50
C LEU A 141 -17.35 6.47 -4.81
N LEU A 142 -16.80 5.92 -3.72
CA LEU A 142 -17.44 4.85 -2.95
C LEU A 142 -18.80 5.26 -2.40
N LYS A 143 -18.93 6.51 -1.93
CA LYS A 143 -20.20 7.06 -1.46
C LYS A 143 -21.26 7.08 -2.58
N ARG A 144 -20.89 7.52 -3.79
CA ARG A 144 -21.81 7.51 -4.94
C ARG A 144 -22.17 6.09 -5.36
N VAL A 145 -21.20 5.18 -5.40
CA VAL A 145 -21.43 3.76 -5.75
C VAL A 145 -22.39 3.10 -4.77
N ALA A 146 -22.19 3.31 -3.47
CA ALA A 146 -23.07 2.77 -2.43
C ALA A 146 -24.50 3.31 -2.56
N ALA A 147 -24.66 4.61 -2.83
CA ALA A 147 -25.96 5.22 -3.06
C ALA A 147 -26.68 4.60 -4.29
N LEU A 148 -25.96 4.43 -5.40
CA LEU A 148 -26.50 3.85 -6.62
C LEU A 148 -26.92 2.38 -6.43
N ILE A 149 -26.07 1.57 -5.78
CA ILE A 149 -26.39 0.16 -5.48
C ILE A 149 -27.68 0.08 -4.67
N LYS A 150 -27.78 0.88 -3.61
CA LYS A 150 -28.98 0.92 -2.77
C LYS A 150 -30.22 1.32 -3.57
N GLU A 151 -30.13 2.35 -4.42
CA GLU A 151 -31.24 2.79 -5.25
C GLU A 151 -31.74 1.68 -6.19
N ILE A 152 -30.84 0.92 -6.81
CA ILE A 152 -31.21 -0.17 -7.71
C ILE A 152 -31.87 -1.33 -6.95
N GLU A 153 -31.35 -1.66 -5.76
CA GLU A 153 -31.92 -2.69 -4.89
C GLU A 153 -33.32 -2.30 -4.39
N ASP A 154 -33.51 -1.05 -3.97
CA ASP A 154 -34.80 -0.52 -3.55
C ASP A 154 -35.81 -0.59 -4.71
N ARG A 155 -35.43 -0.19 -5.94
CA ARG A 155 -36.29 -0.29 -7.13
C ARG A 155 -36.71 -1.72 -7.46
N LYS A 156 -35.83 -2.72 -7.26
CA LYS A 156 -36.15 -4.14 -7.46
C LYS A 156 -37.16 -4.64 -6.42
N SER A 157 -37.05 -4.16 -5.17
CA SER A 157 -38.01 -4.44 -4.10
C SER A 157 -39.40 -3.91 -4.44
N TYR A 158 -39.52 -2.64 -4.87
CA TYR A 158 -40.81 -2.06 -5.27
C TYR A 158 -41.47 -2.77 -6.45
N ARG A 159 -40.70 -3.16 -7.48
CA ARG A 159 -41.25 -3.92 -8.63
C ARG A 159 -41.71 -5.34 -8.27
N SER A 160 -41.20 -5.91 -7.19
CA SER A 160 -41.61 -7.24 -6.71
C SER A 160 -42.82 -7.17 -5.77
N SER A 161 -43.18 -5.98 -5.28
CA SER A 161 -44.27 -5.75 -4.34
C SER A 161 -45.62 -5.39 -5.00
N ASP A 162 -45.67 -5.31 -6.34
CA ASP A 162 -46.91 -5.03 -7.08
C ASP A 162 -47.82 -6.28 -7.25
N SER A 163 -47.65 -7.27 -6.35
CA SER A 163 -48.60 -8.35 -6.11
C SER A 163 -49.01 -8.36 -4.63
N ASN A 164 -49.96 -7.48 -4.27
CA ASN A 164 -50.76 -7.37 -3.04
C ASN A 164 -50.38 -6.30 -1.99
N LEU A 165 -51.11 -5.16 -2.04
CA LEU A 165 -51.70 -4.35 -0.93
C LEU A 165 -50.80 -3.76 0.21
N PRO A 166 -51.29 -2.71 0.92
CA PRO A 166 -50.45 -1.70 1.59
C PRO A 166 -50.20 -2.00 3.07
N GLY A 167 -49.04 -1.58 3.57
CA GLY A 167 -48.82 -1.48 5.01
C GLY A 167 -47.36 -1.37 5.42
N HIS A 168 -47.08 -0.29 6.16
CA HIS A 168 -45.94 -0.13 7.06
C HIS A 168 -44.56 0.24 6.49
N LEU A 169 -44.32 1.56 6.53
CA LEU A 169 -43.04 2.18 6.82
C LEU A 169 -42.32 1.48 7.99
N ALA A 170 -41.09 1.01 7.76
CA ALA A 170 -39.97 1.05 8.70
C ALA A 170 -38.72 0.43 8.07
N ALA A 171 -37.63 1.20 7.99
CA ALA A 171 -36.29 0.77 8.40
C ALA A 171 -35.24 1.83 8.06
N CYS A 172 -35.05 2.78 8.97
CA CYS A 172 -33.75 3.41 9.17
C CYS A 172 -32.85 2.38 9.86
N ALA A 173 -31.83 1.87 9.19
CA ALA A 173 -30.79 1.06 9.83
C ALA A 173 -29.40 1.62 9.51
N LEU A 174 -28.69 1.90 10.60
CA LEU A 174 -27.36 2.47 10.73
C LEU A 174 -26.33 1.78 9.83
N PHE A 175 -25.53 2.59 9.12
CA PHE A 175 -24.18 2.17 8.71
C PHE A 175 -23.17 2.65 9.76
N LYS A 176 -22.63 1.73 10.57
CA LYS A 176 -21.45 1.98 11.41
C LYS A 176 -20.23 1.99 10.50
N GLY A 177 -19.71 3.18 10.20
CA GLY A 177 -18.42 3.33 9.51
C GLY A 177 -17.26 2.82 10.37
N PRO A 178 -16.17 2.32 9.75
CA PRO A 178 -14.97 1.94 10.48
C PRO A 178 -14.28 3.16 11.12
N PRO A 179 -13.71 3.03 12.34
CA PRO A 179 -13.06 4.13 13.03
C PRO A 179 -11.59 4.21 12.64
N LEU A 180 -11.24 5.03 11.65
CA LEU A 180 -9.85 5.44 11.42
C LEU A 180 -9.74 6.96 11.24
N LEU A 181 -10.32 7.70 12.19
CA LEU A 181 -9.88 9.06 12.51
C LEU A 181 -9.36 9.03 13.93
N LYS A 182 -8.05 8.83 14.09
CA LYS A 182 -7.28 9.20 15.30
C LYS A 182 -5.81 8.93 15.04
N ARG A 183 -5.14 9.87 14.35
CA ARG A 183 -3.70 10.16 14.59
C ARG A 183 -3.44 11.64 14.29
N GLN A 184 -3.46 12.39 15.39
CA GLN A 184 -2.75 13.64 15.66
C GLN A 184 -2.71 14.73 14.59
N ILE A 185 -3.71 15.62 14.64
CA ILE A 185 -3.47 17.04 14.41
C ILE A 185 -3.48 17.70 15.79
N SER A 186 -2.30 17.81 16.40
CA SER A 186 -2.08 18.69 17.55
C SER A 186 -0.64 19.14 17.54
N LYS A 187 -0.49 20.47 17.62
CA LYS A 187 0.73 21.29 17.56
C LYS A 187 1.19 21.62 16.15
N VAL A 188 0.69 22.73 15.59
CA VAL A 188 1.47 23.98 15.39
C VAL A 188 0.45 25.10 15.08
N ILE A 189 -0.16 25.67 16.12
CA ILE A 189 -0.65 27.05 16.07
C ILE A 189 -0.27 27.67 17.41
N GLU A 190 0.92 28.25 17.45
CA GLU A 190 1.24 29.41 18.28
C GLU A 190 2.59 29.96 17.78
N GLN A 191 2.53 30.95 16.91
CA GLN A 191 3.56 31.98 16.85
C GLN A 191 2.88 33.34 16.96
N PRO A 192 3.27 34.18 17.94
CA PRO A 192 2.72 35.52 18.08
C PRO A 192 3.33 36.46 17.03
N CYS A 193 2.46 37.19 16.34
CA CYS A 193 2.81 38.43 15.64
C CYS A 193 3.55 39.35 16.61
N LYS A 194 4.84 39.59 16.36
CA LYS A 194 5.53 40.78 16.85
C LYS A 194 5.46 41.82 15.73
N GLN A 195 4.67 42.86 15.96
CA GLN A 195 4.73 44.09 15.20
C GLN A 195 6.06 44.78 15.50
N THR A 196 6.74 45.20 14.44
CA THR A 196 7.76 46.27 14.45
C THR A 196 7.24 47.40 13.58
#